data_AF-Q8JIU4-F1
#
_entry.id   AF-Q8JIU4-F1
#
_cell.length_a   1.000
_cell.length_b   1.000
_cell.length_c   1.000
_cell.angle_alpha   90.00
_cell.angle_beta   90.00
_cell.angle_gamma   90.00
#
_symmetry.space_group_name_H-M   'P 1'
#
loop_
_entity.id
_entity.type
_entity.pdbx_description
1 polymer ?
#
loop_
_entity_poly.entity_id
_entity_poly.type
_entity_poly.pdbx_seq_one_letter_code
_entity_poly.pdbx_strand_id
1 'polypeptide(L)'
;AKLWSPKMPNGLDLEITHHPLTMKRVVNLIIAMERLKGNVSESPRSTEFTDENLLNMLLESAVKERTVFERTATPAQYKYKFQNLYSVMDSEQRHLVRVPNSMELHAVMLQGGTGNCQVQLNMATYLPPTPSAEAVTVTLCIKDTNLYLSCHKEGDKPTLHLEAVDDKDSLLSITPGSDMVRFLFYKHVTGLNNSTLVSV
;
A
#
# COMPACT_ATOMS: atom_id res chain seq x y z
N ALA A 1 -10.70 -9.97 70.66
CA ALA A 1 -9.68 -10.37 69.67
C ALA A 1 -9.50 -11.88 69.75
N LYS A 2 -9.95 -12.64 68.75
CA LYS A 2 -9.73 -14.10 68.69
C LYS A 2 -8.52 -14.35 67.78
N LEU A 3 -7.52 -14.97 68.37
CA LEU A 3 -6.19 -15.26 67.81
C LEU A 3 -6.34 -16.27 66.66
N TRP A 4 -5.87 -15.93 65.46
CA TRP A 4 -5.72 -16.89 64.37
C TRP A 4 -4.61 -17.87 64.77
N SER A 5 -4.92 -19.16 64.85
CA SER A 5 -3.93 -20.20 65.12
C SER A 5 -3.05 -20.41 63.88
N PRO A 6 -1.70 -20.34 63.97
CA PRO A 6 -0.81 -20.34 62.81
C PRO A 6 -0.51 -21.73 62.24
N LYS A 7 -1.28 -22.77 62.62
CA LYS A 7 -1.03 -24.14 62.17
C LYS A 7 -1.92 -24.47 60.98
N MET A 8 -1.33 -24.49 59.78
CA MET A 8 -1.97 -25.09 58.62
C MET A 8 -2.19 -26.60 58.85
N PRO A 9 -3.30 -27.18 58.35
CA PRO A 9 -3.55 -28.61 58.43
C PRO A 9 -2.41 -29.40 57.78
N ASN A 10 -2.02 -30.53 58.39
CA ASN A 10 -0.99 -31.41 57.85
C ASN A 10 -1.35 -31.83 56.41
N GLY A 11 -0.47 -31.56 55.44
CA GLY A 11 -0.65 -31.91 54.03
C GLY A 11 -0.90 -30.72 53.09
N LEU A 12 -1.00 -29.49 53.61
CA LEU A 12 -1.09 -28.26 52.80
C LEU A 12 0.16 -27.41 53.00
N ASP A 13 0.91 -27.16 51.93
CA ASP A 13 2.05 -26.25 51.88
C ASP A 13 1.66 -24.98 51.10
N LEU A 14 2.04 -23.80 51.60
CA LEU A 14 1.69 -22.51 51.01
C LEU A 14 2.95 -21.82 50.49
N GLU A 15 3.13 -21.83 49.18
CA GLU A 15 4.26 -21.16 48.53
C GLU A 15 3.85 -19.77 48.02
N ILE A 16 4.49 -18.71 48.54
CA ILE A 16 4.25 -17.33 48.11
C ILE A 16 5.30 -16.94 47.07
N THR A 17 4.89 -16.89 45.80
CA THR A 17 5.77 -16.50 44.69
C THR A 17 5.58 -15.04 44.28
N HIS A 18 6.68 -14.29 44.18
CA HIS A 18 6.67 -12.85 43.89
C HIS A 18 6.67 -12.60 42.37
N HIS A 19 5.52 -12.77 41.73
CA HIS A 19 5.36 -12.47 40.31
C HIS A 19 4.87 -11.02 40.09
N PRO A 20 5.41 -10.26 39.13
CA PRO A 20 4.92 -8.92 38.84
C PRO A 20 3.43 -8.98 38.42
N LEU A 21 2.60 -8.18 39.11
CA LEU A 21 1.17 -8.12 38.92
C LEU A 21 0.83 -7.19 37.75
N THR A 22 0.15 -7.70 36.73
CA THR A 22 -0.47 -6.86 35.69
C THR A 22 -1.91 -6.55 36.09
N MET A 23 -2.45 -5.40 35.64
CA MET A 23 -3.85 -5.02 35.91
C MET A 23 -4.84 -6.14 35.51
N LYS A 24 -4.56 -6.81 34.39
CA LYS A 24 -5.32 -7.99 33.94
C LYS A 24 -5.34 -9.12 34.98
N ARG A 25 -4.21 -9.44 35.62
CA ARG A 25 -4.14 -10.46 36.68
C ARG A 25 -4.93 -10.06 37.92
N VAL A 26 -4.88 -8.78 38.29
CA VAL A 26 -5.61 -8.24 39.44
C VAL A 26 -7.12 -8.31 39.20
N VAL A 27 -7.60 -7.89 38.02
CA VAL A 27 -9.02 -7.95 37.64
C VAL A 27 -9.52 -9.39 37.62
N ASN A 28 -8.76 -10.31 37.02
CA ASN A 28 -9.11 -11.73 37.00
C ASN A 28 -9.22 -12.31 38.42
N LEU A 29 -8.33 -11.93 39.33
CA LEU A 29 -8.38 -12.36 40.73
C LEU A 29 -9.62 -11.83 41.45
N ILE A 30 -9.95 -10.55 41.28
CA ILE A 30 -11.15 -9.93 41.89
C ILE A 30 -12.42 -10.64 41.41
N ILE A 31 -12.54 -10.91 40.11
CA ILE A 31 -13.69 -11.61 39.52
C ILE A 31 -13.80 -13.04 40.08
N ALA A 32 -12.69 -13.76 40.18
CA ALA A 32 -12.67 -15.11 40.73
C ALA A 32 -13.09 -15.13 42.21
N MET A 33 -12.61 -14.17 43.02
CA MET A 33 -12.96 -14.04 44.43
C MET A 33 -14.43 -13.71 44.64
N GLU A 34 -15.01 -12.78 43.86
CA GLU A 34 -16.42 -12.40 43.98
C GLU A 34 -17.35 -13.58 43.64
N ARG A 35 -16.98 -14.41 42.67
CA ARG A 35 -17.73 -15.61 42.28
C ARG A 35 -17.65 -16.72 43.34
N LEU A 36 -16.50 -16.91 43.98
CA LEU A 36 -16.35 -17.82 45.12
C LEU A 36 -17.23 -17.39 46.31
N LYS A 37 -17.38 -16.08 46.50
CA LYS A 37 -18.19 -15.49 47.57
C LYS A 37 -19.70 -15.61 47.31
N GLY A 38 -20.14 -15.66 46.05
CA GLY A 38 -21.54 -15.86 45.67
C GLY A 38 -22.17 -17.19 46.13
N ASN A 39 -21.34 -18.18 46.48
CA ASN A 39 -21.78 -19.54 46.85
C ASN A 39 -21.82 -19.78 48.38
N VAL A 40 -21.70 -18.74 49.20
CA VAL A 40 -21.50 -18.86 50.67
C VAL A 40 -22.82 -19.03 51.45
N SER A 41 -23.99 -19.02 50.80
CA SER A 41 -25.28 -19.11 51.52
C SER A 41 -25.75 -20.53 51.90
N GLU A 42 -25.05 -21.60 51.52
CA GLU A 42 -25.39 -22.97 51.91
C GLU A 42 -24.23 -23.66 52.61
N SER A 43 -24.52 -24.40 53.69
CA SER A 43 -23.54 -25.18 54.44
C SER A 43 -22.78 -26.14 53.50
N PRO A 44 -21.44 -26.25 53.60
CA PRO A 44 -20.66 -26.99 52.62
C PRO A 44 -20.88 -28.49 52.80
N ARG A 45 -21.67 -29.10 51.92
CA ARG A 45 -21.86 -30.56 51.90
C ARG A 45 -20.97 -31.31 50.92
N SER A 46 -20.17 -30.62 50.11
CA SER A 46 -19.05 -31.19 49.36
C SER A 46 -18.18 -30.08 48.77
N THR A 47 -16.89 -30.35 48.57
CA THR A 47 -15.91 -29.48 47.91
C THR A 47 -16.07 -29.53 46.39
N GLU A 48 -17.28 -29.31 45.86
CA GLU A 48 -17.55 -29.52 44.43
C GLU A 48 -17.18 -28.30 43.59
N PHE A 49 -15.89 -28.03 43.53
CA PHE A 49 -15.30 -27.43 42.34
C PHE A 49 -15.24 -28.53 41.27
N THR A 50 -16.18 -28.50 40.33
CA THR A 50 -16.24 -29.47 39.23
C THR A 50 -15.33 -29.05 38.08
N ASP A 51 -14.94 -30.02 37.25
CA ASP A 51 -14.11 -29.77 36.06
C ASP A 51 -14.76 -28.74 35.11
N GLU A 52 -16.09 -28.67 35.08
CA GLU A 52 -16.81 -27.67 34.29
C GLU A 52 -16.65 -26.24 34.80
N ASN A 53 -16.50 -26.07 36.12
CA ASN A 53 -16.19 -24.78 36.69
C ASN A 53 -14.76 -24.35 36.32
N LEU A 54 -13.82 -25.30 36.26
CA LEU A 54 -12.44 -25.06 35.79
C LEU A 54 -12.40 -24.72 34.30
N LEU A 55 -13.09 -25.48 33.47
CA LEU A 55 -13.18 -25.26 32.02
C LEU A 55 -13.77 -23.89 31.70
N ASN A 56 -14.84 -23.48 32.37
CA ASN A 56 -15.43 -22.16 32.19
C ASN A 56 -14.45 -21.03 32.58
N MET A 57 -13.71 -21.19 33.68
CA MET A 57 -12.68 -20.20 34.07
C MET A 57 -11.52 -20.14 33.06
N LEU A 58 -11.06 -21.29 32.55
CA LEU A 58 -9.99 -21.35 31.56
C LEU A 58 -10.42 -20.72 30.23
N LEU A 59 -11.62 -21.01 29.76
CA LEU A 59 -12.19 -20.46 28.52
C LEU A 59 -12.40 -18.94 28.62
N GLU A 60 -12.90 -18.43 29.75
CA GLU A 60 -13.02 -16.97 29.95
C GLU A 60 -11.65 -16.28 30.03
N SER A 61 -10.64 -16.94 30.64
CA SER A 61 -9.27 -16.40 30.70
C SER A 61 -8.55 -16.41 29.34
N ALA A 62 -9.02 -17.24 28.39
CA ALA A 62 -8.44 -17.38 27.06
C ALA A 62 -8.69 -16.15 26.16
N VAL A 63 -9.49 -15.17 26.61
CA VAL A 63 -9.65 -13.90 25.92
C VAL A 63 -8.33 -13.12 25.97
N LYS A 64 -7.59 -13.20 24.87
CA LYS A 64 -6.35 -12.47 24.66
C LYS A 64 -6.68 -11.09 24.11
N GLU A 65 -6.36 -10.06 24.88
CA GLU A 65 -6.41 -8.68 24.42
C GLU A 65 -5.45 -8.54 23.23
N ARG A 66 -5.99 -8.18 22.06
CA ARG A 66 -5.20 -7.94 20.86
C ARG A 66 -5.29 -6.46 20.55
N THR A 67 -4.18 -5.75 20.73
CA THR A 67 -4.07 -4.37 20.26
C THR A 67 -4.14 -4.38 18.74
N VAL A 68 -5.23 -3.87 18.19
CA VAL A 68 -5.39 -3.66 16.75
C VAL A 68 -4.88 -2.25 16.46
N PHE A 69 -3.77 -2.16 15.74
CA PHE A 69 -3.29 -0.88 15.26
C PHE A 69 -4.06 -0.49 14.01
N GLU A 70 -4.60 0.73 13.99
CA GLU A 70 -5.13 1.33 12.78
C GLU A 70 -3.99 1.44 11.76
N ARG A 71 -4.19 0.83 10.60
CA ARG A 71 -3.22 0.86 9.50
C ARG A 71 -3.81 1.72 8.40
N THR A 72 -3.38 2.97 8.31
CA THR A 72 -3.73 3.83 7.19
C THR A 72 -3.07 3.29 5.93
N ALA A 73 -3.87 2.96 4.91
CA ALA A 73 -3.34 2.60 3.60
C ALA A 73 -2.57 3.79 3.02
N THR A 74 -1.42 3.54 2.38
CA THR A 74 -0.74 4.58 1.61
C THR A 74 -1.68 5.08 0.52
N PRO A 75 -1.74 6.40 0.26
CA PRO A 75 -2.56 6.94 -0.81
C PRO A 75 -2.25 6.26 -2.15
N ALA A 76 -3.30 6.00 -2.93
CA ALA A 76 -3.17 5.45 -4.27
C ALA A 76 -2.31 6.40 -5.13
N GLN A 77 -1.18 5.93 -5.65
CA GLN A 77 -0.24 6.72 -6.44
C GLN A 77 0.40 5.89 -7.54
N TYR A 78 0.64 6.52 -8.68
CA TYR A 78 1.56 6.02 -9.70
C TYR A 78 2.98 6.36 -9.26
N LYS A 79 3.81 5.35 -9.02
CA LYS A 79 5.18 5.57 -8.53
C LYS A 79 6.19 5.32 -9.63
N TYR A 80 7.08 6.28 -9.86
CA TYR A 80 8.20 6.11 -10.77
C TYR A 80 9.01 4.86 -10.41
N LYS A 81 9.41 4.09 -11.42
CA LYS A 81 10.20 2.86 -11.24
C LYS A 81 11.58 2.98 -11.90
N PHE A 82 11.61 3.20 -13.20
CA PHE A 82 12.82 3.35 -14.00
C PHE A 82 12.47 4.04 -15.32
N GLN A 83 13.48 4.41 -16.10
CA GLN A 83 13.31 4.89 -17.47
C GLN A 83 14.26 4.20 -18.43
N ASN A 84 13.85 4.09 -19.69
CA ASN A 84 14.68 3.63 -20.79
C ASN A 84 14.55 4.56 -21.98
N LEU A 85 15.59 4.60 -22.81
CA LEU A 85 15.63 5.42 -24.00
C LEU A 85 15.15 4.62 -25.22
N TYR A 86 14.24 5.20 -26.00
CA TYR A 86 13.70 4.57 -27.20
C TYR A 86 13.72 5.50 -28.41
N SER A 87 13.92 4.87 -29.56
CA SER A 87 13.65 5.45 -30.87
C SER A 87 12.29 4.91 -31.33
N VAL A 88 11.36 5.79 -31.67
CA VAL A 88 9.99 5.42 -32.02
C VAL A 88 9.74 5.69 -33.50
N MET A 89 9.06 4.75 -34.15
CA MET A 89 8.51 4.87 -35.49
C MET A 89 7.06 4.43 -35.48
N ASP A 90 6.27 4.95 -36.41
CA ASP A 90 4.92 4.43 -36.64
C ASP A 90 4.94 3.20 -37.57
N SER A 91 3.75 2.67 -37.86
CA SER A 91 3.58 1.49 -38.73
C SER A 91 4.01 1.73 -40.19
N GLU A 92 4.17 2.99 -40.60
CA GLU A 92 4.63 3.40 -41.92
C GLU A 92 6.14 3.71 -41.94
N GLN A 93 6.87 3.35 -40.87
CA GLN A 93 8.30 3.61 -40.70
C GLN A 93 8.64 5.12 -40.70
N ARG A 94 7.71 5.98 -40.29
CA ARG A 94 7.98 7.40 -40.11
C ARG A 94 8.57 7.65 -38.74
N HIS A 95 9.64 8.44 -38.71
CA HIS A 95 10.32 8.85 -37.49
C HIS A 95 9.70 10.13 -36.94
N LEU A 96 9.72 10.28 -35.60
CA LEU A 96 9.40 11.55 -34.97
C LEU A 96 10.56 12.54 -35.13
N VAL A 97 10.24 13.76 -35.56
CA VAL A 97 11.17 14.89 -35.65
C VAL A 97 10.52 16.08 -34.97
N ARG A 98 11.31 16.84 -34.21
CA ARG A 98 10.85 18.07 -33.57
C ARG A 98 10.93 19.24 -34.56
N VAL A 99 9.86 20.01 -34.66
CA VAL A 99 9.85 21.24 -35.45
C VAL A 99 10.67 22.31 -34.70
N PRO A 100 11.70 22.90 -35.31
CA PRO A 100 12.51 23.94 -34.67
C PRO A 100 11.66 25.12 -34.19
N ASN A 101 11.93 25.61 -32.99
CA ASN A 101 11.23 26.75 -32.38
C ASN A 101 9.70 26.57 -32.23
N SER A 102 9.21 25.33 -32.27
CA SER A 102 7.80 24.97 -32.04
C SER A 102 7.67 23.91 -30.93
N MET A 103 6.46 23.78 -30.40
CA MET A 103 6.03 22.71 -29.47
C MET A 103 5.33 21.57 -30.20
N GLU A 104 5.82 21.24 -31.40
CA GLU A 104 5.22 20.26 -32.29
C GLU A 104 6.22 19.17 -32.68
N LEU A 105 5.68 17.96 -32.84
CA LEU A 105 6.38 16.79 -33.38
C LEU A 105 5.71 16.38 -34.68
N HIS A 106 6.51 16.16 -35.72
CA HIS A 106 6.05 15.63 -36.99
C HIS A 106 6.55 14.19 -37.20
N ALA A 107 5.72 13.36 -37.82
CA ALA A 107 6.12 12.05 -38.29
C ALA A 107 6.55 12.15 -39.76
N VAL A 108 7.82 11.86 -40.05
CA VAL A 108 8.40 11.97 -41.40
C VAL A 108 9.29 10.77 -41.73
N MET A 109 9.36 10.37 -43.00
CA MET A 109 10.36 9.41 -43.46
C MET A 109 11.72 10.12 -43.59
N LEU A 110 12.70 9.69 -42.82
CA LEU A 110 14.06 10.25 -42.87
C LEU A 110 14.86 9.57 -43.96
N GLN A 111 15.60 10.35 -44.73
CA GLN A 111 16.53 9.86 -45.75
C GLN A 111 17.94 9.67 -45.16
N GLY A 112 18.77 8.86 -45.80
CA GLY A 112 20.14 8.59 -45.36
C GLY A 112 20.92 9.88 -45.04
N GLY A 113 21.59 9.91 -43.87
CA GLY A 113 22.34 11.08 -43.39
C GLY A 113 21.56 12.07 -42.51
N THR A 114 20.23 11.93 -42.40
CA THR A 114 19.38 12.79 -41.54
C THR A 114 18.98 12.15 -40.20
N GLY A 115 19.58 11.02 -39.84
CA GLY A 115 19.24 10.27 -38.62
C GLY A 115 19.41 11.07 -37.32
N ASN A 116 20.28 12.08 -37.30
CA ASN A 116 20.50 12.95 -36.14
C ASN A 116 19.30 13.85 -35.83
N CYS A 117 18.36 14.01 -36.77
CA CYS A 117 17.14 14.78 -36.57
C CYS A 117 16.04 13.98 -35.85
N GLN A 118 16.25 12.67 -35.67
CA GLN A 118 15.26 11.81 -35.02
C GLN A 118 15.16 12.13 -33.52
N VAL A 119 13.94 12.31 -33.06
CA VAL A 119 13.61 12.42 -31.63
C VAL A 119 13.80 11.07 -30.95
N GLN A 120 14.57 11.06 -29.88
CA GLN A 120 14.65 9.95 -28.94
C GLN A 120 13.80 10.28 -27.71
N LEU A 121 13.06 9.29 -27.20
CA LEU A 121 12.17 9.46 -26.06
C LEU A 121 12.70 8.69 -24.85
N ASN A 122 12.87 9.40 -23.74
CA ASN A 122 12.97 8.81 -22.41
C ASN A 122 11.56 8.36 -21.99
N MET A 123 11.35 7.05 -21.95
CA MET A 123 10.11 6.43 -21.49
C MET A 123 10.28 5.99 -20.04
N ALA A 124 9.69 6.72 -19.11
CA ALA A 124 9.68 6.36 -17.69
C ALA A 124 8.49 5.47 -17.39
N THR A 125 8.71 4.38 -16.67
CA THR A 125 7.70 3.38 -16.28
C THR A 125 7.27 3.59 -14.84
N TYR A 126 5.97 3.45 -14.60
CA TYR A 126 5.32 3.64 -13.30
C TYR A 126 4.68 2.35 -12.80
N LEU A 127 4.72 2.17 -11.48
CA LEU A 127 3.88 1.20 -10.79
C LEU A 127 2.52 1.85 -10.52
N PRO A 128 1.42 1.37 -11.12
CA PRO A 128 0.09 1.93 -10.85
C PRO A 128 -0.39 1.56 -9.44
N PRO A 129 -1.36 2.33 -8.88
CA PRO A 129 -1.93 2.04 -7.56
C PRO A 129 -2.58 0.66 -7.50
N THR A 130 -3.23 0.27 -8.60
CA THR A 130 -3.81 -1.05 -8.79
C THR A 130 -3.02 -1.76 -9.89
N PRO A 131 -2.34 -2.88 -9.58
CA PRO A 131 -1.62 -3.64 -10.60
C PRO A 131 -2.60 -4.11 -11.69
N SER A 132 -2.32 -3.79 -12.94
CA SER A 132 -2.98 -4.36 -14.11
C SER A 132 -1.96 -5.17 -14.90
N ALA A 133 -2.36 -6.36 -15.36
CA ALA A 133 -1.51 -7.20 -16.19
C ALA A 133 -1.51 -6.76 -17.67
N GLU A 134 -2.44 -5.90 -18.07
CA GLU A 134 -2.74 -5.64 -19.49
C GLU A 134 -1.97 -4.45 -20.09
N ALA A 135 -1.44 -3.56 -19.25
CA ALA A 135 -0.76 -2.35 -19.71
C ALA A 135 0.33 -1.88 -18.74
N VAL A 136 1.38 -1.28 -19.30
CA VAL A 136 2.42 -0.60 -18.53
C VAL A 136 2.16 0.90 -18.55
N THR A 137 2.06 1.55 -17.40
CA THR A 137 1.91 3.00 -17.32
C THR A 137 3.25 3.69 -17.53
N VAL A 138 3.29 4.66 -18.45
CA VAL A 138 4.52 5.38 -18.81
C VAL A 138 4.31 6.88 -18.97
N THR A 139 5.38 7.66 -18.81
CA THR A 139 5.48 9.04 -19.33
C THR A 139 6.50 9.08 -20.46
N LEU A 140 6.38 10.05 -21.37
CA LEU A 140 7.23 10.17 -22.54
C LEU A 140 7.87 11.55 -22.59
N CYS A 141 9.20 11.60 -22.47
CA CYS A 141 9.99 12.83 -22.46
C CYS A 141 10.96 12.85 -23.64
N ILE A 142 11.11 13.98 -24.32
CA ILE A 142 12.17 14.13 -25.32
C ILE A 142 13.53 14.12 -24.61
N LYS A 143 14.44 13.24 -25.09
CA LYS A 143 15.78 13.09 -24.55
C LYS A 143 16.50 14.45 -24.43
N ASP A 144 17.21 14.63 -23.32
CA ASP A 144 18.02 15.82 -23.00
C ASP A 144 17.19 17.13 -22.95
N THR A 145 15.88 17.02 -22.70
CA THR A 145 14.99 18.17 -22.49
C THR A 145 14.12 17.99 -21.24
N ASN A 146 13.22 18.94 -21.01
CA ASN A 146 12.12 18.86 -20.07
C ASN A 146 10.75 18.86 -20.77
N LEU A 147 10.71 18.49 -22.05
CA LEU A 147 9.49 18.47 -22.85
C LEU A 147 8.87 17.08 -22.82
N TYR A 148 7.62 17.00 -22.36
CA TYR A 148 6.86 15.76 -22.20
C TYR A 148 5.63 15.76 -23.10
N LEU A 149 5.23 14.59 -23.55
CA LEU A 149 3.93 14.41 -24.18
C LEU A 149 2.84 14.47 -23.10
N SER A 150 1.80 15.27 -23.35
CA SER A 150 0.62 15.37 -22.47
C SER A 150 -0.68 15.39 -23.27
N CYS A 151 -1.73 14.80 -22.69
CA CYS A 151 -3.07 14.79 -23.26
C CYS A 151 -3.97 15.79 -22.54
N HIS A 152 -4.48 16.77 -23.27
CA HIS A 152 -5.42 17.76 -22.76
C HIS A 152 -6.79 17.56 -23.39
N LYS A 153 -7.85 17.79 -22.61
CA LYS A 153 -9.21 17.85 -23.15
C LYS A 153 -9.58 19.31 -23.36
N GLU A 154 -9.44 19.79 -24.58
CA GLU A 154 -9.84 21.15 -24.96
C GLU A 154 -11.25 21.08 -25.56
N GLY A 155 -12.25 21.48 -24.77
CA GLY A 155 -13.67 21.31 -25.12
C GLY A 155 -14.05 19.83 -25.20
N ASP A 156 -14.60 19.40 -26.34
CA ASP A 156 -15.01 18.02 -26.58
C ASP A 156 -13.94 17.17 -27.28
N LYS A 157 -12.80 17.74 -27.66
CA LYS A 157 -11.75 17.04 -28.42
C LYS A 157 -10.51 16.81 -27.57
N PRO A 158 -10.07 15.55 -27.36
CA PRO A 158 -8.77 15.29 -26.77
C PRO A 158 -7.66 15.70 -27.76
N THR A 159 -6.63 16.36 -27.23
CA THR A 159 -5.50 16.89 -27.99
C THR A 159 -4.19 16.46 -27.33
N LEU A 160 -3.21 16.11 -28.14
CA LEU A 160 -1.87 15.75 -27.70
C LEU A 160 -0.96 16.97 -27.82
N HIS A 161 -0.22 17.28 -26.77
CA HIS A 161 0.66 18.44 -26.66
C HIS A 161 2.06 18.04 -26.28
N LEU A 162 3.00 18.93 -26.56
CA LEU A 162 4.34 18.91 -26.01
C LEU A 162 4.46 20.01 -24.96
N GLU A 163 4.70 19.64 -23.71
CA GLU A 163 4.62 20.54 -22.57
C GLU A 163 5.92 20.50 -21.77
N ALA A 164 6.40 21.68 -21.37
CA ALA A 164 7.57 21.82 -20.52
C ALA A 164 7.19 21.54 -19.05
N VAL A 165 7.96 20.69 -18.39
CA VAL A 165 7.82 20.40 -16.96
C VAL A 165 9.01 21.01 -16.24
N ASP A 166 8.78 22.04 -15.44
CA ASP A 166 9.84 22.73 -14.70
C ASP A 166 10.36 21.87 -13.53
N ASP A 167 9.44 21.31 -12.75
CA ASP A 167 9.76 20.42 -11.64
C ASP A 167 9.57 18.95 -12.05
N LYS A 168 10.68 18.29 -12.40
CA LYS A 168 10.66 16.85 -12.75
C LYS A 168 10.34 15.95 -11.56
N ASP A 169 10.55 16.42 -10.32
CA ASP A 169 10.27 15.62 -9.13
C ASP A 169 8.77 15.46 -8.89
N SER A 170 7.95 16.39 -9.40
CA SER A 170 6.49 16.28 -9.45
C SER A 170 5.99 15.02 -10.19
N LEU A 171 6.80 14.47 -11.10
CA LEU A 171 6.50 13.24 -11.83
C LEU A 171 7.01 11.99 -11.10
N LEU A 172 7.73 12.06 -9.98
CA LEU A 172 8.18 10.85 -9.28
C LEU A 172 7.02 10.07 -8.63
N SER A 173 5.96 10.78 -8.24
CA SER A 173 4.74 10.20 -7.71
C SER A 173 3.53 11.00 -8.15
N ILE A 174 2.64 10.36 -8.91
CA ILE A 174 1.46 11.01 -9.49
C ILE A 174 0.21 10.47 -8.81
N THR A 175 -0.60 11.38 -8.27
CA THR A 175 -1.87 11.04 -7.64
C THR A 175 -2.95 10.86 -8.71
N PRO A 176 -3.75 9.77 -8.69
CA PRO A 176 -4.89 9.61 -9.59
C PRO A 176 -5.86 10.79 -9.51
N GLY A 177 -6.35 11.25 -10.65
CA GLY A 177 -7.23 12.43 -10.74
C GLY A 177 -6.53 13.78 -10.55
N SER A 178 -5.23 13.82 -10.26
CA SER A 178 -4.47 15.07 -10.30
C SER A 178 -4.23 15.52 -11.74
N ASP A 179 -3.92 16.79 -11.90
CA ASP A 179 -3.58 17.40 -13.19
C ASP A 179 -2.40 16.66 -13.88
N MET A 180 -1.45 16.12 -13.11
CA MET A 180 -0.27 15.40 -13.63
C MET A 180 -0.60 14.09 -14.35
N VAL A 181 -1.84 13.57 -14.23
CA VAL A 181 -2.27 12.36 -14.95
C VAL A 181 -2.24 12.57 -16.47
N ARG A 182 -2.35 13.81 -16.96
CA ARG A 182 -2.26 14.12 -18.40
C ARG A 182 -0.97 13.65 -19.08
N PHE A 183 0.10 13.47 -18.33
CA PHE A 183 1.39 12.99 -18.85
C PHE A 183 1.48 11.46 -18.93
N LEU A 184 0.52 10.75 -18.35
CA LEU A 184 0.52 9.30 -18.27
C LEU A 184 -0.13 8.67 -19.51
N PHE A 185 0.50 7.60 -19.99
CA PHE A 185 -0.02 6.75 -21.06
C PHE A 185 0.03 5.29 -20.63
N TYR A 186 -1.00 4.53 -20.98
CA TYR A 186 -0.96 3.08 -20.99
C TYR A 186 -0.26 2.60 -22.28
N LYS A 187 0.87 1.93 -22.12
CA LYS A 187 1.58 1.23 -23.19
C LYS A 187 1.08 -0.21 -23.27
N HIS A 188 0.36 -0.52 -24.35
CA HIS A 188 -0.03 -1.88 -24.71
C HIS A 188 0.95 -2.43 -25.75
N VAL A 189 1.55 -3.58 -25.47
CA VAL A 189 2.46 -4.23 -26.41
C VAL A 189 1.67 -5.22 -27.25
N THR A 190 1.71 -5.06 -28.58
CA THR A 190 1.05 -5.95 -29.54
C THR A 190 2.14 -6.62 -30.38
N GLY A 191 2.42 -7.90 -30.11
CA GLY A 191 3.55 -8.59 -30.76
C GLY A 191 4.91 -8.22 -30.17
N LEU A 192 5.99 -8.39 -30.94
CA LEU A 192 7.35 -8.31 -30.39
C LEU A 192 7.80 -6.87 -30.07
N ASN A 193 7.59 -5.93 -31.00
CA ASN A 193 8.08 -4.55 -30.90
C ASN A 193 7.01 -3.47 -31.21
N ASN A 194 5.78 -3.85 -31.53
CA ASN A 194 4.73 -2.87 -31.77
C ASN A 194 4.04 -2.52 -30.46
N SER A 195 3.69 -1.26 -30.30
CA SER A 195 2.99 -0.80 -29.10
C SER A 195 2.00 0.31 -29.44
N THR A 196 0.88 0.29 -28.75
CA THR A 196 -0.09 1.39 -28.74
C THR A 196 0.04 2.14 -27.43
N LEU A 197 0.06 3.47 -27.50
CA LEU A 197 0.07 4.36 -26.34
C LEU A 197 -1.31 4.99 -26.24
N VAL A 198 -1.99 4.77 -25.12
CA VAL A 198 -3.35 5.27 -24.86
C VAL A 198 -3.26 6.21 -23.67
N SER A 199 -3.90 7.38 -23.72
CA SER A 199 -3.98 8.28 -22.56
C SER A 199 -4.60 7.55 -21.37
N VAL A 200 -4.06 7.77 -20.17
CA VAL A 200 -4.66 7.27 -18.91
C VAL A 200 -5.98 7.95 -18.61
#